data_AF-A0A3D2J2Q6-F1
#
_entry.id   AF-A0A3D2J2Q6-F1
#
_cell.length_a   1.000
_cell.length_b   1.000
_cell.length_c   1.000
_cell.angle_alpha   90.00
_cell.angle_beta   90.00
_cell.angle_gamma   90.00
#
_symmetry.space_group_name_H-M   'P 1'
#
loop_
_entity.id
_entity.type
_entity.pdbx_description
1 polymer ?
#
loop_
_entity_poly.entity_id
_entity_poly.type
_entity_poly.pdbx_seq_one_letter_code
_entity_poly.pdbx_strand_id
1 'polypeptide(L)'
;NTLNDENGRTSAPHIPRRPLLDQLDTVETPSIEALSQAVLRSRRIEIPSFLSYANHIASLDTNILPTAGKQLDDDATLLKLPVPSIPPILPESSPASTRITQYRSVPLPAPTLTTSSTLSILQSKTGQPRYTKQARHLLTAQTVLLLIGLFLIVVFHAISSGANNFTGPQGWAYVLGGSSNQTGLLTNVNKNLQSTYGTSDRNHIHHLTPQQFIDTLVQHMTLDQKLGQMMLVQFMGPDYSLDLSTMISQYNVGAVLIFATNQNIKSKTQLHGVIQQMQHNSQIPLAISIDQEGGVVDRLASLDGSRPSATTIGATNNPNVAKQEGIQDAQDLASYGINLNLAPVVDVTNVYNPQMVDRTFGNNATLVTHMAGAYLQGLQQSGKVLGTLKHFPGLGDVGVDPHSGVPYLYRSKDQLEQIDWSPYRTLIAQGNVHTVMVTHEIVQAVDSTKPSSLSYNLVTGVLRHEFGFNGVIITDSLTMEGILAYYNEGQAAALAVEAGDDLLMGASTPSDVATMIQGIKQAMDSGQISQQRIDDSVRRILMLKYDMGLLPLPT
;
A
#
# COMPACT_ATOMS: atom_id res chain seq x y z
N ASN A 1 -27.57 -60.67 -33.93
CA ASN A 1 -28.45 -61.12 -32.84
C ASN A 1 -28.33 -60.13 -31.70
N THR A 2 -29.26 -59.25 -31.35
CA THR A 2 -30.63 -58.88 -31.79
C THR A 2 -30.95 -57.68 -30.88
N LEU A 3 -31.14 -56.46 -31.41
CA LEU A 3 -32.44 -55.80 -31.74
C LEU A 3 -33.23 -55.36 -30.48
N ASN A 4 -33.74 -54.14 -30.28
CA ASN A 4 -34.38 -53.10 -31.15
C ASN A 4 -34.09 -51.67 -30.59
N ASP A 5 -33.87 -50.59 -31.35
CA ASP A 5 -34.75 -49.79 -32.28
C ASP A 5 -35.95 -49.11 -31.56
N GLU A 6 -36.24 -47.79 -31.69
CA GLU A 6 -36.51 -47.05 -32.95
C GLU A 6 -36.27 -45.50 -32.93
N ASN A 7 -35.80 -45.01 -34.08
CA ASN A 7 -36.19 -43.86 -34.94
C ASN A 7 -36.28 -42.37 -34.49
N GLY A 8 -35.59 -41.54 -35.29
CA GLY A 8 -35.91 -40.13 -35.54
C GLY A 8 -34.84 -39.35 -36.34
N ARG A 9 -34.84 -39.47 -37.68
CA ARG A 9 -33.92 -38.77 -38.63
C ARG A 9 -34.32 -37.31 -38.86
N THR A 10 -33.34 -36.39 -38.93
CA THR A 10 -33.26 -35.31 -39.95
C THR A 10 -31.81 -34.91 -40.26
N SER A 11 -31.46 -34.89 -41.55
CA SER A 11 -30.26 -34.37 -42.27
C SER A 11 -30.04 -32.85 -42.09
N ALA A 12 -28.89 -32.15 -42.23
CA ALA A 12 -27.62 -32.22 -43.00
C ALA A 12 -26.65 -31.12 -42.43
N PRO A 13 -25.44 -30.78 -42.99
CA PRO A 13 -24.48 -31.51 -43.83
C PRO A 13 -23.03 -31.56 -43.26
N HIS A 14 -22.24 -32.46 -43.85
CA HIS A 14 -20.80 -32.67 -43.68
C HIS A 14 -19.94 -31.49 -44.16
N ILE A 15 -18.92 -31.12 -43.38
CA ILE A 15 -17.77 -30.29 -43.81
C ILE A 15 -16.51 -31.18 -43.79
N PRO A 16 -15.70 -31.22 -44.88
CA PRO A 16 -14.55 -32.10 -44.99
C PRO A 16 -13.31 -31.53 -44.27
N ARG A 17 -12.59 -32.41 -43.55
CA ARG A 17 -11.24 -32.15 -43.04
C ARG A 17 -10.21 -32.26 -44.18
N ARG A 18 -9.33 -31.27 -44.31
CA ARG A 18 -8.01 -31.41 -44.95
C ARG A 18 -6.91 -30.82 -44.05
N PRO A 19 -5.68 -31.37 -44.10
CA PRO A 19 -4.57 -30.97 -43.25
C PRO A 19 -3.73 -29.87 -43.91
N LEU A 20 -3.19 -28.94 -43.12
CA LEU A 20 -2.05 -28.11 -43.51
C LEU A 20 -1.16 -27.85 -42.29
N LEU A 21 -0.05 -28.57 -42.27
CA LEU A 21 1.22 -28.14 -41.70
C LEU A 21 1.86 -27.09 -42.65
N ASP A 22 2.79 -26.33 -42.07
CA ASP A 22 3.71 -25.35 -42.67
C ASP A 22 3.15 -23.94 -42.94
N GLN A 23 3.37 -23.04 -41.97
CA GLN A 23 4.03 -21.72 -42.13
C GLN A 23 3.83 -20.85 -40.88
N LEU A 24 4.70 -20.99 -39.87
CA LEU A 24 4.94 -19.97 -38.83
C LEU A 24 6.41 -20.02 -38.37
N ASP A 25 7.27 -19.41 -39.18
CA ASP A 25 8.61 -18.89 -38.91
C ASP A 25 8.56 -17.50 -39.57
N THR A 26 8.88 -16.32 -39.00
CA THR A 26 9.68 -15.88 -37.86
C THR A 26 9.19 -14.47 -37.48
N VAL A 27 8.91 -14.20 -36.21
CA VAL A 27 8.96 -12.83 -35.66
C VAL A 27 10.13 -12.80 -34.70
N GLU A 28 11.16 -12.03 -35.03
CA GLU A 28 12.40 -11.91 -34.27
C GLU A 28 12.11 -11.46 -32.83
N THR A 29 12.25 -12.38 -31.89
CA THR A 29 12.47 -12.06 -30.48
C THR A 29 13.85 -11.45 -30.32
N PRO A 30 14.02 -10.28 -29.69
CA PRO A 30 15.34 -9.74 -29.40
C PRO A 30 16.10 -10.72 -28.49
N SER A 31 17.39 -10.92 -28.76
CA SER A 31 18.22 -11.80 -27.95
C SER A 31 18.25 -11.32 -26.49
N ILE A 32 18.32 -12.26 -25.56
CA ILE A 32 18.42 -12.02 -24.10
C ILE A 32 19.57 -11.05 -23.76
N GLU A 33 20.58 -10.98 -24.61
CA GLU A 33 21.73 -10.07 -24.48
C GLU A 33 21.38 -8.60 -24.75
N ALA A 34 20.42 -8.33 -25.66
CA ALA A 34 19.92 -6.97 -25.94
C ALA A 34 19.02 -6.44 -24.82
N LEU A 35 18.24 -7.32 -24.17
CA LEU A 35 17.44 -6.99 -22.99
C LEU A 35 18.33 -6.76 -21.75
N SER A 36 19.39 -7.55 -21.58
CA SER A 36 20.37 -7.38 -20.49
C SER A 36 21.12 -6.04 -20.59
N GLN A 37 21.54 -5.62 -21.80
CA GLN A 37 22.24 -4.36 -22.00
C GLN A 37 21.33 -3.11 -21.86
N ALA A 38 20.03 -3.22 -22.15
CA ALA A 38 19.06 -2.15 -21.91
C ALA A 38 18.74 -1.97 -20.41
N VAL A 39 18.70 -3.06 -19.64
CA VAL A 39 18.52 -3.04 -18.18
C VAL A 39 19.78 -2.53 -17.47
N LEU A 40 20.98 -2.86 -17.96
CA LEU A 40 22.25 -2.38 -17.38
C LEU A 40 22.56 -0.91 -17.70
N ARG A 41 21.97 -0.33 -18.76
CA ARG A 41 22.10 1.11 -19.07
C ARG A 41 21.13 2.01 -18.32
N SER A 42 20.05 1.46 -17.74
CA SER A 42 19.03 2.22 -17.00
C SER A 42 19.23 2.22 -15.48
N ARG A 43 20.19 1.44 -14.94
CA ARG A 43 20.56 1.46 -13.52
C ARG A 43 22.03 1.87 -13.32
N ARG A 44 22.29 3.17 -13.42
CA ARG A 44 23.36 3.82 -12.65
C ARG A 44 22.70 4.76 -11.65
N ILE A 45 22.27 4.21 -10.54
CA ILE A 45 22.00 4.97 -9.32
C ILE A 45 23.19 4.66 -8.42
N GLU A 46 24.05 5.66 -8.20
CA GLU A 46 25.07 5.59 -7.17
C GLU A 46 24.37 5.56 -5.81
N ILE A 47 24.54 4.47 -5.07
CA ILE A 47 24.12 4.35 -3.68
C ILE A 47 25.23 5.01 -2.83
N PRO A 48 24.96 6.08 -2.06
CA PRO A 48 25.93 6.55 -1.09
C PRO A 48 26.05 5.51 0.02
N SER A 49 27.26 4.98 0.21
CA SER A 49 27.59 4.11 1.32
C SER A 49 27.44 4.83 2.67
N PHE A 50 27.19 4.05 3.71
CA PHE A 50 26.97 4.42 5.12
C PHE A 50 28.06 5.32 5.77
N LEU A 51 29.14 5.67 5.05
CA LEU A 51 30.18 6.61 5.51
C LEU A 51 29.83 8.10 5.32
N SER A 52 28.79 8.45 4.56
CA SER A 52 28.43 9.86 4.35
C SER A 52 27.74 10.53 5.55
N TYR A 53 27.29 9.77 6.55
CA TYR A 53 26.61 10.29 7.73
C TYR A 53 27.57 10.64 8.88
N ALA A 54 28.75 10.02 8.93
CA ALA A 54 29.75 10.28 9.98
C ALA A 54 30.53 11.59 9.79
N ASN A 55 30.59 12.13 8.58
CA ASN A 55 31.36 13.36 8.28
C ASN A 55 30.53 14.65 8.38
N HIS A 56 29.22 14.58 8.63
CA HIS A 56 28.37 15.76 8.76
C HIS A 56 28.13 16.22 10.21
N ILE A 57 28.57 15.45 11.20
CA ILE A 57 28.56 15.85 12.62
C ILE A 57 29.90 16.49 13.05
N ALA A 58 30.92 16.49 12.19
CA ALA A 58 32.26 17.01 12.52
C ALA A 58 32.57 18.42 11.98
N SER A 59 31.60 19.15 11.41
CA SER A 59 31.90 20.44 10.76
C SER A 59 30.85 21.55 10.94
N LEU A 60 30.33 21.75 12.15
CA LEU A 60 29.62 22.97 12.54
C LEU A 60 29.82 23.22 14.04
N ASP A 61 30.95 23.84 14.42
CA ASP A 61 30.95 25.07 15.23
C ASP A 61 32.38 25.56 15.51
N THR A 62 32.86 26.50 14.70
CA THR A 62 33.84 27.50 15.17
C THR A 62 33.57 28.82 14.45
N ASN A 63 33.43 29.87 15.27
CA ASN A 63 33.47 31.30 14.93
C ASN A 63 32.14 31.99 14.61
N ILE A 64 31.44 32.45 15.66
CA ILE A 64 30.96 33.84 15.71
C ILE A 64 31.12 34.38 17.16
N LEU A 65 32.04 35.33 17.34
CA LEU A 65 32.10 36.23 18.50
C LEU A 65 31.03 37.33 18.35
N PRO A 66 30.54 37.88 19.46
CA PRO A 66 30.84 39.29 19.69
C PRO A 66 31.31 39.60 21.12
N THR A 67 32.26 40.52 21.17
CA THR A 67 32.80 41.19 22.35
C THR A 67 31.76 42.00 23.11
N ALA A 68 31.65 41.78 24.42
CA ALA A 68 31.32 42.81 25.40
C ALA A 68 31.86 42.37 26.77
N GLY A 69 32.85 43.10 27.28
CA GLY A 69 33.53 42.77 28.52
C GLY A 69 32.69 43.07 29.75
N LYS A 70 32.87 42.25 30.78
CA LYS A 70 33.04 42.71 32.17
C LYS A 70 33.63 41.59 33.02
N GLN A 71 34.79 41.92 33.55
CA GLN A 71 35.56 41.30 34.63
C GLN A 71 34.69 41.10 35.88
N LEU A 72 34.85 39.96 36.57
CA LEU A 72 34.71 39.77 38.03
C LEU A 72 35.06 38.33 38.44
N ASP A 73 36.21 38.22 39.12
CA ASP A 73 36.61 37.46 40.32
C ASP A 73 36.21 35.99 40.56
N ASP A 74 37.30 35.23 40.76
CA ASP A 74 37.64 34.06 41.59
C ASP A 74 36.64 33.37 42.56
N ASP A 75 37.02 32.11 42.81
CA ASP A 75 36.64 31.17 43.89
C ASP A 75 35.44 30.22 43.66
N ALA A 76 35.74 28.92 43.46
CA ALA A 76 35.33 27.83 44.37
C ALA A 76 35.57 26.41 43.80
N THR A 77 36.58 25.75 44.37
CA THR A 77 36.56 24.39 44.93
C THR A 77 36.18 23.17 44.07
N LEU A 78 37.22 22.41 43.73
CA LEU A 78 37.23 21.01 43.26
C LEU A 78 36.64 20.04 44.31
N LEU A 79 35.66 19.23 43.90
CA LEU A 79 35.22 18.02 44.60
C LEU A 79 35.39 16.80 43.67
N LYS A 80 36.43 16.00 43.96
CA LYS A 80 36.68 14.69 43.34
C LYS A 80 35.78 13.63 43.97
N LEU A 81 35.02 12.89 43.16
CA LEU A 81 34.33 11.66 43.58
C LEU A 81 35.14 10.43 43.12
N PRO A 82 35.22 9.34 43.92
CA PRO A 82 36.04 8.17 43.61
C PRO A 82 35.30 7.14 42.74
N VAL A 83 36.06 6.49 41.87
CA VAL A 83 35.68 5.33 41.04
C VAL A 83 35.82 4.04 41.86
N PRO A 84 34.84 3.11 41.88
CA PRO A 84 34.99 1.84 42.56
C PRO A 84 35.73 0.80 41.68
N SER A 85 36.63 0.06 42.31
CA SER A 85 37.47 -1.00 41.76
C SER A 85 36.76 -2.36 41.72
N ILE A 86 36.92 -3.08 40.61
CA ILE A 86 36.43 -4.45 40.38
C ILE A 86 37.50 -5.46 40.86
N PRO A 87 37.15 -6.51 41.64
CA PRO A 87 38.11 -7.54 42.06
C PRO A 87 38.30 -8.66 41.01
N PRO A 88 39.43 -9.39 41.05
CA PRO A 88 39.85 -10.32 40.00
C PRO A 88 39.18 -11.71 40.09
N ILE A 89 38.96 -12.31 38.92
CA ILE A 89 38.44 -13.68 38.74
C ILE A 89 39.60 -14.69 38.76
N LEU A 90 39.47 -15.77 39.53
CA LEU A 90 40.33 -16.96 39.56
C LEU A 90 39.69 -18.13 38.76
N PRO A 91 40.48 -19.14 38.31
CA PRO A 91 40.12 -19.98 37.16
C PRO A 91 39.47 -21.33 37.48
N GLU A 92 38.72 -21.80 36.47
CA GLU A 92 38.33 -23.15 36.02
C GLU A 92 38.11 -24.32 37.00
N SER A 93 36.93 -24.96 36.84
CA SER A 93 36.79 -26.41 36.89
C SER A 93 35.72 -26.88 35.88
N SER A 94 36.03 -27.94 35.13
CA SER A 94 35.27 -28.50 34.01
C SER A 94 33.87 -29.03 34.38
N PRO A 95 33.05 -29.36 33.37
CA PRO A 95 32.61 -30.75 33.30
C PRO A 95 32.64 -31.37 31.90
N ALA A 96 32.55 -32.70 31.93
CA ALA A 96 32.73 -33.64 30.85
C ALA A 96 31.62 -33.66 29.79
N SER A 97 32.06 -33.86 28.55
CA SER A 97 31.52 -34.79 27.53
C SER A 97 30.00 -34.85 27.34
N THR A 98 29.52 -34.25 26.26
CA THR A 98 28.46 -34.87 25.42
C THR A 98 28.77 -34.58 23.95
N ARG A 99 28.70 -35.65 23.14
CA ARG A 99 29.10 -35.72 21.73
C ARG A 99 28.40 -34.69 20.85
N ILE A 100 29.18 -33.91 20.09
CA ILE A 100 28.72 -33.19 18.90
C ILE A 100 29.18 -33.98 17.67
N THR A 101 28.21 -34.45 16.90
CA THR A 101 28.40 -35.06 15.58
C THR A 101 28.79 -33.96 14.59
N GLN A 102 30.02 -33.96 14.12
CA GLN A 102 30.50 -33.05 13.07
C GLN A 102 29.80 -33.38 11.74
N TYR A 103 28.97 -32.48 11.23
CA TYR A 103 28.60 -32.46 9.81
C TYR A 103 29.75 -31.87 9.00
N ARG A 104 30.33 -32.73 8.17
CA ARG A 104 31.40 -32.41 7.20
C ARG A 104 30.76 -31.66 6.02
N SER A 105 31.18 -30.43 5.78
CA SER A 105 30.81 -29.66 4.59
C SER A 105 31.45 -30.27 3.34
N VAL A 106 30.61 -30.60 2.36
CA VAL A 106 31.04 -31.00 1.01
C VAL A 106 31.01 -29.76 0.11
N PRO A 107 32.13 -29.34 -0.53
CA PRO A 107 32.11 -28.24 -1.48
C PRO A 107 31.61 -28.74 -2.85
N LEU A 108 30.63 -28.04 -3.42
CA LEU A 108 30.24 -28.17 -4.83
C LEU A 108 31.25 -27.40 -5.72
N PRO A 109 31.68 -27.93 -6.88
CA PRO A 109 32.66 -27.27 -7.73
C PRO A 109 32.04 -26.16 -8.59
N ALA A 110 32.76 -25.06 -8.72
CA ALA A 110 32.48 -23.95 -9.64
C ALA A 110 32.85 -24.31 -11.09
N PRO A 111 32.11 -23.81 -12.10
CA PRO A 111 32.48 -24.01 -13.50
C PRO A 111 33.66 -23.09 -13.91
N THR A 112 34.70 -23.71 -14.45
CA THR A 112 35.88 -23.07 -15.03
C THR A 112 35.58 -22.41 -16.37
N LEU A 113 35.78 -21.10 -16.46
CA LEU A 113 35.95 -20.34 -17.71
C LEU A 113 37.39 -20.50 -18.20
N THR A 114 37.59 -21.17 -19.32
CA THR A 114 38.86 -21.15 -20.06
C THR A 114 38.73 -20.23 -21.26
N THR A 115 39.30 -19.04 -21.14
CA THR A 115 39.67 -18.17 -22.26
C THR A 115 41.16 -18.33 -22.54
N SER A 116 41.54 -18.74 -23.75
CA SER A 116 42.64 -18.15 -24.51
C SER A 116 42.84 -18.92 -25.82
N SER A 117 42.68 -18.24 -26.95
CA SER A 117 43.74 -18.14 -27.96
C SER A 117 43.28 -17.28 -29.15
N THR A 118 43.75 -16.05 -29.14
CA THR A 118 44.36 -15.30 -30.27
C THR A 118 43.72 -15.33 -31.66
N LEU A 119 43.39 -14.10 -32.09
CA LEU A 119 43.30 -13.58 -33.45
C LEU A 119 44.17 -14.30 -34.50
N SER A 120 43.54 -14.63 -35.64
CA SER A 120 44.17 -14.52 -36.95
C SER A 120 43.21 -13.82 -37.92
N ILE A 121 43.70 -12.76 -38.55
CA ILE A 121 43.05 -11.93 -39.55
C ILE A 121 43.45 -12.43 -40.95
N LEU A 122 42.60 -12.15 -41.96
CA LEU A 122 42.77 -12.25 -43.42
C LEU A 122 42.51 -13.62 -44.07
N GLN A 123 41.39 -13.77 -44.81
CA GLN A 123 41.31 -13.43 -46.24
C GLN A 123 39.94 -13.75 -46.85
N SER A 124 39.62 -12.99 -47.89
CA SER A 124 38.42 -12.96 -48.71
C SER A 124 38.03 -14.29 -49.36
N LYS A 125 36.72 -14.51 -49.52
CA LYS A 125 36.14 -14.87 -50.82
C LYS A 125 34.63 -14.63 -50.86
N THR A 126 34.27 -13.91 -51.89
CA THR A 126 32.96 -13.46 -52.36
C THR A 126 31.99 -14.61 -52.60
N GLY A 127 30.78 -14.50 -52.04
CA GLY A 127 29.61 -15.28 -52.43
C GLY A 127 28.34 -14.47 -52.16
N GLN A 128 27.77 -13.88 -53.20
CA GLN A 128 26.51 -13.14 -53.15
C GLN A 128 25.31 -14.11 -52.99
N PRO A 129 24.35 -13.84 -52.07
CA PRO A 129 23.00 -14.39 -52.16
C PRO A 129 22.05 -13.40 -52.88
N ARG A 130 21.24 -13.97 -53.77
CA ARG A 130 20.26 -13.29 -54.63
C ARG A 130 19.15 -12.62 -53.81
N TYR A 131 18.85 -11.36 -54.14
CA TYR A 131 17.67 -10.63 -53.66
C TYR A 131 16.37 -11.24 -54.18
N THR A 132 15.51 -11.73 -53.29
CA THR A 132 14.08 -11.94 -53.55
C THR A 132 13.31 -10.67 -53.22
N LYS A 133 12.53 -10.15 -54.18
CA LYS A 133 11.63 -9.00 -53.98
C LYS A 133 10.62 -9.28 -52.87
N GLN A 134 10.76 -8.61 -51.72
CA GLN A 134 9.68 -8.49 -50.74
C GLN A 134 8.54 -7.65 -51.34
N ALA A 135 7.33 -8.21 -51.35
CA ALA A 135 6.12 -7.51 -51.72
C ALA A 135 5.84 -6.42 -50.67
N ARG A 136 5.86 -5.15 -51.09
CA ARG A 136 5.36 -4.04 -50.27
C ARG A 136 3.83 -4.15 -50.25
N HIS A 137 3.25 -4.48 -49.10
CA HIS A 137 1.83 -4.26 -48.86
C HIS A 137 1.55 -2.76 -48.90
N LEU A 138 1.06 -2.28 -50.05
CA LEU A 138 0.52 -0.92 -50.16
C LEU A 138 -0.83 -0.90 -49.44
N LEU A 139 -0.96 -0.01 -48.45
CA LEU A 139 -2.23 0.28 -47.79
C LEU A 139 -3.28 0.63 -48.86
N THR A 140 -4.48 0.08 -48.75
CA THR A 140 -5.55 0.38 -49.71
C THR A 140 -5.95 1.85 -49.60
N ALA A 141 -6.46 2.44 -50.68
CA ALA A 141 -6.93 3.83 -50.69
C ALA A 141 -7.98 4.11 -49.59
N GLN A 142 -8.77 3.09 -49.23
CA GLN A 142 -9.73 3.17 -48.12
C GLN A 142 -9.03 3.27 -46.76
N THR A 143 -7.97 2.50 -46.52
CA THR A 143 -7.18 2.60 -45.27
C THR A 143 -6.49 3.97 -45.16
N VAL A 144 -5.99 4.50 -46.27
CA VAL A 144 -5.38 5.84 -46.31
C VAL A 144 -6.42 6.92 -46.01
N LEU A 145 -7.61 6.84 -46.61
CA LEU A 145 -8.71 7.78 -46.33
C LEU A 145 -9.20 7.70 -44.87
N LEU A 146 -9.26 6.51 -44.28
CA LEU A 146 -9.60 6.31 -42.87
C LEU A 146 -8.55 6.95 -41.95
N LEU A 147 -7.27 6.75 -42.24
CA LEU A 147 -6.18 7.36 -41.47
C LEU A 147 -6.15 8.88 -41.61
N ILE A 148 -6.43 9.41 -42.79
CA ILE A 148 -6.58 10.87 -43.01
C ILE A 148 -7.77 11.41 -42.23
N GLY A 149 -8.92 10.72 -42.25
CA GLY A 149 -10.09 11.11 -41.47
C GLY A 149 -9.81 11.12 -39.96
N LEU A 150 -9.15 10.08 -39.46
CA LEU A 150 -8.77 9.99 -38.05
C LEU A 150 -7.77 11.11 -37.66
N PHE A 151 -6.80 11.38 -38.53
CA PHE A 151 -5.85 12.47 -38.35
C PHE A 151 -6.52 13.85 -38.34
N LEU A 152 -7.50 14.09 -39.21
CA LEU A 152 -8.25 15.36 -39.24
C LEU A 152 -9.10 15.56 -37.99
N ILE A 153 -9.70 14.49 -37.43
CA ILE A 153 -10.43 14.55 -36.15
C ILE A 153 -9.49 14.93 -35.01
N VAL A 154 -8.31 14.29 -34.95
CA VAL A 154 -7.23 14.58 -33.99
C VAL A 154 -6.78 16.04 -34.09
N VAL A 155 -6.53 16.54 -35.30
CA VAL A 155 -6.11 17.94 -35.54
C VAL A 155 -7.22 18.94 -35.18
N PHE A 156 -8.47 18.65 -35.53
CA PHE A 156 -9.60 19.52 -35.18
C PHE A 156 -9.78 19.62 -33.66
N HIS A 157 -9.66 18.50 -32.95
CA HIS A 157 -9.70 18.48 -31.48
C HIS A 157 -8.52 19.24 -30.85
N ALA A 158 -7.31 19.11 -31.40
CA ALA A 158 -6.12 19.82 -30.93
C ALA A 158 -6.27 21.34 -31.03
N ILE A 159 -6.90 21.81 -32.12
CA ILE A 159 -7.15 23.24 -32.36
C ILE A 159 -8.23 23.77 -31.41
N SER A 160 -9.27 22.98 -31.11
CA SER A 160 -10.34 23.40 -30.20
C SER A 160 -9.96 23.35 -28.71
N SER A 161 -8.99 22.52 -28.32
CA SER A 161 -8.61 22.30 -26.90
C SER A 161 -7.33 23.03 -26.46
N GLY A 162 -6.71 23.80 -27.37
CA GLY A 162 -5.48 24.55 -27.12
C GLY A 162 -4.23 23.67 -27.23
N ALA A 163 -3.27 24.08 -28.06
CA ALA A 163 -2.10 23.29 -28.44
C ALA A 163 -1.22 22.80 -27.27
N ASN A 164 -1.29 23.45 -26.10
CA ASN A 164 -0.51 23.10 -24.92
C ASN A 164 -1.04 21.86 -24.17
N ASN A 165 -2.27 21.40 -24.47
CA ASN A 165 -2.87 20.21 -23.86
C ASN A 165 -2.75 18.94 -24.73
N PHE A 166 -2.25 19.08 -25.96
CA PHE A 166 -2.32 18.02 -26.97
C PHE A 166 -1.00 17.26 -27.17
N THR A 167 0.14 17.88 -26.89
CA THR A 167 1.46 17.28 -27.13
C THR A 167 1.98 16.54 -25.90
N GLY A 168 1.30 15.46 -25.52
CA GLY A 168 1.78 14.55 -24.47
C GLY A 168 0.88 13.34 -24.27
N PRO A 169 1.32 12.33 -23.48
CA PRO A 169 0.51 11.17 -23.10
C PRO A 169 -0.86 11.54 -22.50
N GLN A 170 -0.94 12.72 -21.87
CA GLN A 170 -2.15 13.34 -21.32
C GLN A 170 -3.24 13.59 -22.38
N GLY A 171 -2.85 14.06 -23.57
CA GLY A 171 -3.79 14.31 -24.67
C GLY A 171 -4.37 13.02 -25.24
N TRP A 172 -3.55 11.96 -25.33
CA TRP A 172 -3.99 10.65 -25.80
C TRP A 172 -4.89 9.93 -24.79
N ALA A 173 -4.61 10.02 -23.49
CA ALA A 173 -5.46 9.47 -22.45
C ALA A 173 -6.84 10.15 -22.41
N TYR A 174 -6.92 11.47 -22.65
CA TYR A 174 -8.18 12.22 -22.73
C TYR A 174 -8.97 11.91 -24.00
N VAL A 175 -8.31 11.77 -25.15
CA VAL A 175 -8.95 11.47 -26.45
C VAL A 175 -9.40 10.01 -26.56
N LEU A 176 -8.64 9.06 -26.00
CA LEU A 176 -8.95 7.62 -26.06
C LEU A 176 -9.79 7.14 -24.87
N GLY A 177 -9.69 7.80 -23.70
CA GLY A 177 -10.51 7.49 -22.52
C GLY A 177 -11.95 7.97 -22.65
N GLY A 178 -12.23 8.85 -23.62
CA GLY A 178 -13.50 9.55 -23.70
C GLY A 178 -13.75 10.40 -22.44
N SER A 179 -14.67 11.35 -22.55
CA SER A 179 -15.34 11.89 -21.36
C SER A 179 -16.13 10.75 -20.72
N SER A 180 -15.48 9.94 -19.89
CA SER A 180 -16.12 8.86 -19.14
C SER A 180 -16.97 9.50 -18.05
N ASN A 181 -18.22 9.89 -18.35
CA ASN A 181 -19.30 10.27 -17.42
C ASN A 181 -18.88 10.36 -15.93
N GLN A 182 -18.05 11.35 -15.59
CA GLN A 182 -17.30 11.39 -14.31
C GLN A 182 -18.22 11.64 -13.10
N THR A 183 -19.44 12.08 -13.36
CA THR A 183 -20.53 12.28 -12.40
C THR A 183 -21.53 11.12 -12.37
N GLY A 184 -21.33 10.06 -13.16
CA GLY A 184 -22.34 9.04 -13.43
C GLY A 184 -22.81 8.25 -12.21
N LEU A 185 -21.92 7.55 -11.49
CA LEU A 185 -22.34 6.56 -10.49
C LEU A 185 -23.15 7.19 -9.34
N LEU A 186 -22.57 8.13 -8.58
CA LEU A 186 -23.26 8.79 -7.46
C LEU A 186 -24.51 9.53 -7.94
N THR A 187 -24.45 10.24 -9.07
CA THR A 187 -25.63 10.96 -9.60
C THR A 187 -26.74 10.00 -10.03
N ASN A 188 -26.39 8.89 -10.68
CA ASN A 188 -27.37 7.89 -11.14
C ASN A 188 -28.00 7.16 -9.96
N VAL A 189 -27.19 6.75 -8.97
CA VAL A 189 -27.71 6.13 -7.74
C VAL A 189 -28.60 7.10 -6.98
N ASN A 190 -28.19 8.36 -6.83
CA ASN A 190 -29.02 9.38 -6.15
C ASN A 190 -30.35 9.60 -6.89
N LYS A 191 -30.35 9.67 -8.22
CA LYS A 191 -31.58 9.77 -9.02
C LYS A 191 -32.49 8.54 -8.85
N ASN A 192 -31.92 7.34 -8.84
CA ASN A 192 -32.66 6.09 -8.63
C ASN A 192 -33.25 5.99 -7.21
N LEU A 193 -32.52 6.46 -6.21
CA LEU A 193 -33.01 6.51 -4.83
C LEU A 193 -34.11 7.56 -4.67
N GLN A 194 -33.97 8.73 -5.28
CA GLN A 194 -35.01 9.75 -5.28
C GLN A 194 -36.30 9.26 -5.98
N SER A 195 -36.21 8.48 -7.06
CA SER A 195 -37.42 7.91 -7.67
C SER A 195 -38.08 6.83 -6.81
N THR A 196 -37.29 6.05 -6.07
CA THR A 196 -37.77 4.94 -5.22
C THR A 196 -38.34 5.42 -3.88
N TYR A 197 -37.70 6.42 -3.27
CA TYR A 197 -38.04 6.93 -1.94
C TYR A 197 -38.75 8.30 -1.96
N GLY A 198 -38.76 9.00 -3.11
CA GLY A 198 -39.36 10.33 -3.26
C GLY A 198 -40.86 10.36 -3.58
N THR A 199 -41.49 9.24 -3.93
CA THR A 199 -42.95 9.16 -4.05
C THR A 199 -43.58 8.91 -2.68
N SER A 200 -43.85 9.99 -1.95
CA SER A 200 -44.52 9.93 -0.66
C SER A 200 -46.01 9.63 -0.87
N ASP A 201 -46.45 8.44 -0.44
CA ASP A 201 -47.81 8.28 0.05
C ASP A 201 -47.91 9.09 1.36
N ARG A 202 -48.96 9.90 1.51
CA ARG A 202 -49.02 11.05 2.45
C ARG A 202 -48.88 10.71 3.94
N ASN A 203 -48.72 9.43 4.30
CA ASN A 203 -48.70 8.96 5.68
C ASN A 203 -47.39 8.28 6.14
N HIS A 204 -46.40 8.04 5.26
CA HIS A 204 -45.12 7.41 5.67
C HIS A 204 -43.91 7.99 4.93
N ILE A 205 -43.08 8.77 5.63
CA ILE A 205 -41.75 9.19 5.14
C ILE A 205 -40.79 8.01 5.37
N HIS A 206 -40.41 7.30 4.31
CA HIS A 206 -39.32 6.32 4.39
C HIS A 206 -37.97 7.06 4.36
N HIS A 207 -37.32 7.16 5.52
CA HIS A 207 -35.96 7.72 5.60
C HIS A 207 -34.93 6.69 5.09
N LEU A 208 -34.15 7.08 4.09
CA LEU A 208 -33.02 6.31 3.59
C LEU A 208 -31.94 6.20 4.67
N THR A 209 -31.59 4.97 5.05
CA THR A 209 -30.50 4.72 6.01
C THR A 209 -29.13 4.70 5.31
N PRO A 210 -28.01 4.96 6.02
CA PRO A 210 -26.66 4.83 5.47
C PRO A 210 -26.40 3.46 4.86
N GLN A 211 -26.85 2.40 5.54
CA GLN A 211 -26.71 1.03 5.07
C GLN A 211 -27.41 0.82 3.72
N GLN A 212 -28.67 1.26 3.57
CA GLN A 212 -29.41 1.15 2.31
C GLN A 212 -28.75 1.95 1.18
N PHE A 213 -28.22 3.14 1.50
CA PHE A 213 -27.50 3.96 0.53
C PHE A 213 -26.25 3.24 0.02
N ILE A 214 -25.42 2.74 0.94
CA ILE A 214 -24.18 2.02 0.62
C ILE A 214 -24.47 0.72 -0.13
N ASP A 215 -25.48 -0.06 0.29
CA ASP A 215 -25.88 -1.27 -0.42
C ASP A 215 -26.31 -0.97 -1.85
N THR A 216 -27.02 0.14 -2.07
CA THR A 216 -27.41 0.58 -3.42
C THR A 216 -26.19 0.97 -4.25
N LEU A 217 -25.21 1.67 -3.65
CA LEU A 217 -23.95 1.99 -4.33
C LEU A 217 -23.23 0.71 -4.77
N VAL A 218 -23.02 -0.24 -3.86
CA VAL A 218 -22.32 -1.50 -4.15
C VAL A 218 -23.02 -2.31 -5.24
N GLN A 219 -24.36 -2.33 -5.25
CA GLN A 219 -25.14 -3.02 -6.29
C GLN A 219 -24.95 -2.41 -7.69
N HIS A 220 -24.66 -1.11 -7.79
CA HIS A 220 -24.49 -0.41 -9.06
C HIS A 220 -23.00 -0.27 -9.48
N MET A 221 -22.07 -0.72 -8.65
CA MET A 221 -20.65 -0.74 -8.99
C MET A 221 -20.30 -1.94 -9.87
N THR A 222 -19.46 -1.72 -10.88
CA THR A 222 -18.80 -2.80 -11.61
C THR A 222 -17.79 -3.50 -10.71
N LEU A 223 -17.36 -4.72 -11.08
CA LEU A 223 -16.29 -5.41 -10.37
C LEU A 223 -15.00 -4.57 -10.32
N ASP A 224 -14.64 -3.89 -11.42
CA ASP A 224 -13.44 -3.06 -11.46
C ASP A 224 -13.52 -1.86 -10.51
N GLN A 225 -14.70 -1.23 -10.39
CA GLN A 225 -14.91 -0.17 -9.39
C GLN A 225 -14.79 -0.73 -7.97
N LYS A 226 -15.33 -1.92 -7.71
CA LYS A 226 -15.25 -2.56 -6.39
C LYS A 226 -13.80 -2.88 -6.01
N LEU A 227 -13.06 -3.52 -6.91
CA LEU A 227 -11.65 -3.85 -6.69
C LEU A 227 -10.79 -2.60 -6.57
N GLY A 228 -11.08 -1.56 -7.36
CA GLY A 228 -10.45 -0.23 -7.21
C GLY A 228 -10.64 0.35 -5.81
N GLN A 229 -11.86 0.32 -5.27
CA GLN A 229 -12.14 0.83 -3.92
C GLN A 229 -11.38 0.08 -2.81
N MET A 230 -10.90 -1.13 -3.07
CA MET A 230 -10.07 -1.90 -2.14
C MET A 230 -8.58 -1.53 -2.20
N MET A 231 -8.16 -0.59 -3.05
CA MET A 231 -6.77 -0.18 -3.18
C MET A 231 -6.48 1.11 -2.38
N LEU A 232 -5.41 1.06 -1.57
CA LEU A 232 -4.77 2.22 -0.95
C LEU A 232 -3.39 2.42 -1.58
N VAL A 233 -3.29 3.44 -2.43
CA VAL A 233 -2.12 3.66 -3.28
C VAL A 233 -1.20 4.75 -2.75
N GLN A 234 0.06 4.69 -3.14
CA GLN A 234 1.05 5.74 -2.94
C GLN A 234 1.31 6.45 -4.28
N PHE A 235 1.98 7.59 -4.24
CA PHE A 235 2.42 8.29 -5.45
C PHE A 235 3.69 9.10 -5.21
N MET A 236 4.43 9.38 -6.29
CA MET A 236 5.68 10.14 -6.26
C MET A 236 5.50 11.59 -6.68
N GLY A 237 6.20 12.48 -5.98
CA GLY A 237 6.25 13.91 -6.27
C GLY A 237 5.15 14.71 -5.56
N PRO A 238 5.20 16.05 -5.69
CA PRO A 238 4.27 16.95 -5.00
C PRO A 238 2.96 17.19 -5.77
N ASP A 239 2.89 16.80 -7.04
CA ASP A 239 1.82 17.22 -7.95
C ASP A 239 0.89 16.07 -8.32
N TYR A 240 -0.28 16.42 -8.86
CA TYR A 240 -1.22 15.47 -9.43
C TYR A 240 -0.71 14.92 -10.78
N SER A 241 0.16 13.90 -10.69
CA SER A 241 0.86 13.31 -11.82
C SER A 241 -0.06 12.48 -12.74
N LEU A 242 0.46 12.10 -13.92
CA LEU A 242 -0.26 11.19 -14.83
C LEU A 242 -0.59 9.87 -14.14
N ASP A 243 0.39 9.27 -13.46
CA ASP A 243 0.25 7.99 -12.78
C ASP A 243 -0.83 8.05 -11.69
N LEU A 244 -0.78 9.09 -10.86
CA LEU A 244 -1.80 9.32 -9.83
C LEU A 244 -3.19 9.53 -10.45
N SER A 245 -3.26 10.32 -11.52
CA SER A 245 -4.50 10.54 -12.26
C SER A 245 -5.07 9.25 -12.84
N THR A 246 -4.23 8.39 -13.42
CA THR A 246 -4.62 7.08 -13.94
C THR A 246 -5.14 6.16 -12.83
N MET A 247 -4.44 6.07 -11.70
CA MET A 247 -4.90 5.28 -10.56
C MET A 247 -6.27 5.75 -10.05
N ILE A 248 -6.47 7.06 -9.89
CA ILE A 248 -7.75 7.61 -9.39
C ILE A 248 -8.87 7.48 -10.41
N SER A 249 -8.67 7.94 -11.65
CA SER A 249 -9.74 8.09 -12.62
C SER A 249 -10.06 6.82 -13.41
N GLN A 250 -9.06 5.96 -13.66
CA GLN A 250 -9.23 4.74 -14.46
C GLN A 250 -9.35 3.50 -13.57
N TYR A 251 -8.50 3.37 -12.55
CA TYR A 251 -8.57 2.24 -11.62
C TYR A 251 -9.53 2.46 -10.45
N ASN A 252 -10.12 3.66 -10.31
CA ASN A 252 -11.10 3.97 -9.28
C ASN A 252 -10.60 3.64 -7.87
N VAL A 253 -9.33 3.96 -7.56
CA VAL A 253 -8.73 3.63 -6.26
C VAL A 253 -9.55 4.19 -5.10
N GLY A 254 -9.59 3.46 -3.97
CA GLY A 254 -10.38 3.83 -2.81
C GLY A 254 -9.71 4.84 -1.90
N ALA A 255 -8.39 4.76 -1.80
CA ALA A 255 -7.61 5.56 -0.88
C ALA A 255 -6.23 5.94 -1.44
N VAL A 256 -5.64 7.01 -0.90
CA VAL A 256 -4.29 7.50 -1.24
C VAL A 256 -3.52 7.79 0.04
N LEU A 257 -2.29 7.27 0.15
CA LEU A 257 -1.35 7.58 1.22
C LEU A 257 -0.46 8.76 0.84
N ILE A 258 -0.48 9.79 1.70
CA ILE A 258 0.49 10.89 1.68
C ILE A 258 1.75 10.44 2.40
N PHE A 259 2.90 10.52 1.72
CA PHE A 259 4.17 10.07 2.27
C PHE A 259 5.28 11.12 2.07
N ALA A 260 5.94 11.48 3.16
CA ALA A 260 6.96 12.53 3.13
C ALA A 260 8.17 12.15 2.26
N THR A 261 8.63 10.89 2.32
CA THR A 261 9.77 10.40 1.52
C THR A 261 9.47 10.35 0.02
N ASN A 262 8.18 10.24 -0.35
CA ASN A 262 7.75 10.31 -1.74
C ASN A 262 7.64 11.75 -2.26
N GLN A 263 8.04 12.73 -1.44
CA GLN A 263 8.03 14.16 -1.76
C GLN A 263 6.64 14.76 -1.95
N ASN A 264 5.61 14.17 -1.32
CA ASN A 264 4.24 14.68 -1.44
C ASN A 264 3.99 15.97 -0.64
N ILE A 265 4.85 16.30 0.32
CA ILE A 265 4.69 17.40 1.27
C ILE A 265 5.77 18.45 1.03
N LYS A 266 5.39 19.63 0.50
CA LYS A 266 6.31 20.76 0.24
C LYS A 266 5.89 22.05 0.93
N SER A 267 4.60 22.37 0.92
CA SER A 267 4.03 23.51 1.63
C SER A 267 2.55 23.27 1.91
N LYS A 268 1.98 24.02 2.86
CA LYS A 268 0.55 23.96 3.20
C LYS A 268 -0.35 24.14 1.97
N THR A 269 -0.07 25.16 1.16
CA THR A 269 -0.83 25.46 -0.06
C THR A 269 -0.73 24.34 -1.09
N GLN A 270 0.46 23.79 -1.30
CA GLN A 270 0.66 22.70 -2.25
C GLN A 270 -0.07 21.43 -1.79
N LEU A 271 0.08 21.03 -0.53
CA LEU A 271 -0.52 19.82 0.01
C LEU A 271 -2.06 19.89 -0.06
N HIS A 272 -2.65 21.00 0.39
CA HIS A 272 -4.10 21.21 0.27
C HIS A 272 -4.55 21.22 -1.21
N GLY A 273 -3.80 21.89 -2.09
CA GLY A 273 -4.13 21.98 -3.51
C GLY A 273 -4.13 20.63 -4.22
N VAL A 274 -3.12 19.79 -3.98
CA VAL A 274 -3.05 18.46 -4.61
C VAL A 274 -4.14 17.53 -4.08
N ILE A 275 -4.46 17.58 -2.78
CA ILE A 275 -5.55 16.78 -2.18
C ILE A 275 -6.91 17.21 -2.76
N GLN A 276 -7.17 18.52 -2.89
CA GLN A 276 -8.37 19.03 -3.56
C GLN A 276 -8.48 18.52 -5.00
N GLN A 277 -7.37 18.50 -5.74
CA GLN A 277 -7.35 17.99 -7.10
C GLN A 277 -7.64 16.47 -7.15
N MET A 278 -7.08 15.68 -6.23
CA MET A 278 -7.40 14.26 -6.11
C MET A 278 -8.89 14.02 -5.86
N GLN A 279 -9.46 14.73 -4.88
CA GLN A 279 -10.88 14.61 -4.55
C GLN A 279 -11.77 15.00 -5.74
N HIS A 280 -11.45 16.10 -6.42
CA HIS A 280 -12.20 16.58 -7.59
C HIS A 280 -12.24 15.57 -8.75
N ASN A 281 -11.16 14.82 -8.95
CA ASN A 281 -11.04 13.85 -10.05
C ASN A 281 -11.48 12.42 -9.66
N SER A 282 -11.89 12.21 -8.40
CA SER A 282 -12.38 10.92 -7.91
C SER A 282 -13.91 10.80 -8.09
N GLN A 283 -14.38 9.66 -8.58
CA GLN A 283 -15.84 9.41 -8.72
C GLN A 283 -16.51 9.14 -7.38
N ILE A 284 -15.81 8.41 -6.52
CA ILE A 284 -16.16 8.19 -5.11
C ILE A 284 -15.05 8.89 -4.32
N PRO A 285 -15.38 9.82 -3.41
CA PRO A 285 -14.40 10.54 -2.61
C PRO A 285 -13.35 9.62 -1.98
N LEU A 286 -12.10 10.04 -2.00
CA LEU A 286 -10.97 9.24 -1.54
C LEU A 286 -10.83 9.31 -0.02
N ALA A 287 -10.47 8.18 0.59
CA ALA A 287 -9.81 8.23 1.88
C ALA A 287 -8.36 8.69 1.67
N ILE A 288 -8.01 9.86 2.18
CA ILE A 288 -6.68 10.44 2.10
C ILE A 288 -6.00 10.17 3.43
N SER A 289 -4.97 9.33 3.41
CA SER A 289 -4.32 8.81 4.61
C SER A 289 -2.91 9.35 4.81
N ILE A 290 -2.42 9.31 6.05
CA ILE A 290 -1.04 9.66 6.42
C ILE A 290 -0.64 8.93 7.72
N ASP A 291 0.66 8.70 7.93
CA ASP A 291 1.20 8.25 9.21
C ASP A 291 1.61 9.44 10.09
N GLN A 292 0.64 10.13 10.69
CA GLN A 292 0.91 11.24 11.62
C GLN A 292 0.84 10.71 13.07
N GLU A 293 1.92 10.09 13.55
CA GLU A 293 2.02 9.51 14.90
C GLU A 293 2.60 10.49 15.93
N GLY A 294 3.43 11.43 15.45
CA GLY A 294 4.27 12.29 16.29
C GLY A 294 5.67 11.71 16.52
N GLY A 295 6.53 12.47 17.20
CA GLY A 295 7.93 12.07 17.43
C GLY A 295 8.68 11.79 16.13
N VAL A 296 9.23 10.58 16.01
CA VAL A 296 10.03 10.16 14.85
C VAL A 296 9.20 9.85 13.59
N VAL A 297 7.88 9.63 13.74
CA VAL A 297 6.93 9.43 12.64
C VAL A 297 5.95 10.61 12.61
N ASP A 298 6.50 11.78 12.33
CA ASP A 298 5.77 13.03 12.17
C ASP A 298 6.00 13.56 10.75
N ARG A 299 4.98 13.41 9.89
CA ARG A 299 5.08 13.77 8.47
C ARG A 299 4.82 15.26 8.24
N LEU A 300 4.14 15.92 9.17
CA LEU A 300 3.75 17.33 9.10
C LEU A 300 4.67 18.26 9.90
N ALA A 301 5.70 17.74 10.58
CA ALA A 301 6.66 18.54 11.36
C ALA A 301 7.22 19.76 10.61
N SER A 302 7.46 19.64 9.30
CA SER A 302 7.98 20.74 8.47
C SER A 302 6.95 21.83 8.16
N LEU A 303 5.65 21.56 8.34
CA LEU A 303 4.56 22.49 8.08
C LEU A 303 3.97 23.07 9.38
N ASP A 304 3.82 22.24 10.40
CA ASP A 304 3.05 22.56 11.63
C ASP A 304 3.91 22.56 12.90
N GLY A 305 5.18 22.19 12.78
CA GLY A 305 6.08 21.96 13.92
C GLY A 305 5.94 20.54 14.47
N SER A 306 6.96 20.11 15.22
CA SER A 306 7.01 18.74 15.73
C SER A 306 5.94 18.46 16.79
N ARG A 307 5.30 17.31 16.68
CA ARG A 307 4.36 16.74 17.65
C ARG A 307 5.10 15.84 18.66
N PRO A 308 4.65 15.80 19.92
CA PRO A 308 5.28 14.95 20.94
C PRO A 308 5.19 13.47 20.54
N SER A 309 6.20 12.68 20.95
CA SER A 309 6.20 11.24 20.70
C SER A 309 5.13 10.52 21.55
N ALA A 310 4.65 9.37 21.09
CA ALA A 310 3.71 8.56 21.88
C ALA A 310 4.31 8.18 23.24
N THR A 311 5.63 7.94 23.32
CA THR A 311 6.33 7.70 24.59
C THR A 311 6.29 8.93 25.50
N THR A 312 6.47 10.14 24.96
CA THR A 312 6.37 11.39 25.73
C THR A 312 4.95 11.59 26.27
N ILE A 313 3.94 11.39 25.42
CA ILE A 313 2.53 11.46 25.80
C ILE A 313 2.23 10.42 26.88
N GLY A 314 2.65 9.17 26.66
CA GLY A 314 2.47 8.03 27.56
C GLY A 314 3.09 8.23 28.94
N ALA A 315 4.27 8.82 29.01
CA ALA A 315 4.98 9.13 30.26
C ALA A 315 4.19 10.08 31.19
N THR A 316 3.24 10.85 30.65
CA THR A 316 2.36 11.69 31.47
C THR A 316 1.35 10.88 32.28
N ASN A 317 1.05 9.64 31.86
CA ASN A 317 -0.01 8.79 32.40
C ASN A 317 -1.36 9.54 32.56
N ASN A 318 -1.61 10.50 31.68
CA ASN A 318 -2.79 11.35 31.72
C ASN A 318 -3.52 11.28 30.36
N PRO A 319 -4.61 10.49 30.28
CA PRO A 319 -5.37 10.33 29.03
C PRO A 319 -5.90 11.64 28.45
N ASN A 320 -6.11 12.68 29.26
CA ASN A 320 -6.51 13.99 28.74
C ASN A 320 -5.42 14.62 27.88
N VAL A 321 -4.13 14.40 28.18
CA VAL A 321 -3.03 14.89 27.32
C VAL A 321 -3.10 14.19 25.97
N ALA A 322 -3.21 12.86 25.96
CA ALA A 322 -3.35 12.09 24.73
C ALA A 322 -4.54 12.52 23.87
N LYS A 323 -5.68 12.79 24.52
CA LYS A 323 -6.87 13.31 23.84
C LYS A 323 -6.65 14.68 23.20
N GLN A 324 -5.97 15.61 23.89
CA GLN A 324 -5.69 16.93 23.32
C GLN A 324 -4.75 16.83 22.10
N GLU A 325 -3.74 15.97 22.15
CA GLU A 325 -2.88 15.71 20.99
C GLU A 325 -3.68 15.14 19.81
N GLY A 326 -4.57 14.18 20.05
CA GLY A 326 -5.46 13.66 19.01
C GLY A 326 -6.36 14.74 18.39
N ILE A 327 -6.92 15.65 19.21
CA ILE A 327 -7.72 16.78 18.72
C ILE A 327 -6.87 17.71 17.83
N GLN A 328 -5.63 17.99 18.25
CA GLN A 328 -4.74 18.88 17.52
C GLN A 328 -4.33 18.26 16.17
N ASP A 329 -3.96 16.98 16.15
CA ASP A 329 -3.65 16.27 14.90
C ASP A 329 -4.87 16.27 13.97
N ALA A 330 -6.08 16.03 14.48
CA ALA A 330 -7.30 16.09 13.67
C ALA A 330 -7.52 17.46 13.03
N GLN A 331 -7.24 18.55 13.75
CA GLN A 331 -7.38 19.92 13.23
C GLN A 331 -6.41 20.18 12.08
N ASP A 332 -5.14 19.82 12.26
CA ASP A 332 -4.11 20.03 11.25
C ASP A 332 -4.40 19.19 10.00
N LEU A 333 -4.65 17.89 10.20
CA LEU A 333 -4.95 16.95 9.11
C LEU A 333 -6.17 17.39 8.29
N ALA A 334 -7.27 17.74 8.98
CA ALA A 334 -8.48 18.21 8.31
C ALA A 334 -8.26 19.53 7.55
N SER A 335 -7.33 20.39 7.98
CA SER A 335 -7.02 21.65 7.29
C SER A 335 -6.41 21.43 5.89
N TYR A 336 -5.78 20.27 5.65
CA TYR A 336 -5.23 19.87 4.36
C TYR A 336 -6.18 19.00 3.54
N GLY A 337 -7.30 18.55 4.13
CA GLY A 337 -8.22 17.58 3.52
C GLY A 337 -7.82 16.12 3.73
N ILE A 338 -6.90 15.84 4.65
CA ILE A 338 -6.57 14.47 5.10
C ILE A 338 -7.66 14.02 6.06
N ASN A 339 -8.17 12.79 5.88
CA ASN A 339 -9.36 12.29 6.57
C ASN A 339 -9.17 10.91 7.24
N LEU A 340 -8.00 10.29 7.05
CA LEU A 340 -7.62 9.05 7.73
C LEU A 340 -6.20 9.19 8.31
N ASN A 341 -6.05 9.12 9.63
CA ASN A 341 -4.74 8.99 10.23
C ASN A 341 -4.43 7.51 10.47
N LEU A 342 -3.26 7.06 10.04
CA LEU A 342 -2.73 5.73 10.33
C LEU A 342 -2.10 5.75 11.74
N ALA A 343 -2.88 6.15 12.74
CA ALA A 343 -2.52 6.24 14.15
C ALA A 343 -3.81 6.14 14.99
N PRO A 344 -3.77 5.72 16.27
CA PRO A 344 -2.59 5.50 17.10
C PRO A 344 -1.91 4.13 16.95
N VAL A 345 -0.62 4.10 17.29
CA VAL A 345 0.10 2.86 17.59
C VAL A 345 -0.36 2.31 18.94
N VAL A 346 -0.76 1.03 18.99
CA VAL A 346 -1.24 0.33 20.19
C VAL A 346 -0.39 -0.87 20.57
N ASP A 347 0.78 -1.01 19.95
CA ASP A 347 1.77 -2.01 20.31
C ASP A 347 2.28 -1.82 21.75
N VAL A 348 2.50 -2.94 22.45
CA VAL A 348 2.97 -2.96 23.83
C VAL A 348 4.43 -3.43 23.89
N THR A 349 5.35 -2.47 24.01
CA THR A 349 6.80 -2.72 24.00
C THR A 349 7.31 -3.09 25.39
N ASN A 350 7.04 -4.32 25.84
CA ASN A 350 7.59 -4.86 27.09
C ASN A 350 8.94 -5.58 26.91
N VAL A 351 9.36 -5.78 25.65
CA VAL A 351 10.70 -6.20 25.23
C VAL A 351 11.27 -5.10 24.35
N TYR A 352 12.57 -4.81 24.45
CA TYR A 352 13.18 -3.74 23.67
C TYR A 352 13.10 -4.05 22.17
N ASN A 353 12.39 -3.20 21.43
CA ASN A 353 12.35 -3.20 19.98
C ASN A 353 12.77 -1.81 19.47
N PRO A 354 13.90 -1.69 18.74
CA PRO A 354 14.40 -0.39 18.27
C PRO A 354 13.43 0.33 17.32
N GLN A 355 12.57 -0.39 16.58
CA GLN A 355 11.57 0.22 15.70
C GLN A 355 10.39 0.86 16.44
N MET A 356 10.20 0.49 17.71
CA MET A 356 9.07 0.93 18.53
C MET A 356 9.47 2.01 19.53
N VAL A 357 10.77 2.37 19.56
CA VAL A 357 11.28 3.50 20.33
C VAL A 357 10.53 4.76 19.90
N ASP A 358 10.06 5.52 20.88
CA ASP A 358 9.24 6.74 20.73
C ASP A 358 7.84 6.57 20.11
N ARG A 359 7.54 5.42 19.49
CA ARG A 359 6.25 5.18 18.81
C ARG A 359 5.17 4.56 19.68
N THR A 360 5.51 4.06 20.87
CA THR A 360 4.53 3.41 21.77
C THR A 360 4.24 4.25 23.02
N PHE A 361 3.00 4.21 23.48
CA PHE A 361 2.55 4.91 24.70
C PHE A 361 3.09 4.29 25.99
N GLY A 362 3.64 3.09 25.94
CA GLY A 362 4.19 2.43 27.13
C GLY A 362 4.50 0.96 26.92
N ASN A 363 4.87 0.32 28.02
CA ASN A 363 5.33 -1.07 28.07
C ASN A 363 4.34 -2.04 28.73
N ASN A 364 3.12 -1.60 29.05
CA ASN A 364 2.07 -2.45 29.59
C ASN A 364 0.74 -2.15 28.91
N ALA A 365 -0.06 -3.20 28.72
CA ALA A 365 -1.30 -3.14 27.95
C ALA A 365 -2.30 -2.13 28.50
N THR A 366 -2.44 -2.01 29.82
CA THR A 366 -3.39 -1.08 30.46
C THR A 366 -3.08 0.38 30.12
N LEU A 367 -1.83 0.80 30.28
CA LEU A 367 -1.39 2.16 29.96
C LEU A 367 -1.60 2.45 28.47
N VAL A 368 -1.15 1.55 27.59
CA VAL A 368 -1.30 1.72 26.13
C VAL A 368 -2.78 1.84 25.75
N THR A 369 -3.63 0.97 26.29
CA THR A 369 -5.08 0.99 26.02
C THR A 369 -5.71 2.33 26.42
N HIS A 370 -5.41 2.84 27.62
CA HIS A 370 -5.98 4.11 28.09
C HIS A 370 -5.50 5.31 27.29
N MET A 371 -4.19 5.38 27.00
CA MET A 371 -3.60 6.53 26.31
C MET A 371 -4.00 6.54 24.84
N ALA A 372 -3.88 5.41 24.14
CA ALA A 372 -4.27 5.30 22.73
C ALA A 372 -5.78 5.45 22.54
N GLY A 373 -6.60 4.91 23.44
CA GLY A 373 -8.05 5.09 23.39
C GLY A 373 -8.47 6.56 23.53
N ALA A 374 -7.80 7.31 24.41
CA ALA A 374 -8.05 8.74 24.57
C ALA A 374 -7.56 9.57 23.38
N TYR A 375 -6.38 9.26 22.83
CA TYR A 375 -5.90 9.85 21.57
C TYR A 375 -6.88 9.62 20.43
N LEU A 376 -7.32 8.37 20.23
CA LEU A 376 -8.30 8.00 19.21
C LEU A 376 -9.62 8.76 19.40
N GLN A 377 -10.09 8.89 20.64
CA GLN A 377 -11.28 9.70 20.94
C GLN A 377 -11.10 11.16 20.52
N GLY A 378 -9.94 11.76 20.81
CA GLY A 378 -9.63 13.14 20.42
C GLY A 378 -9.58 13.32 18.91
N LEU A 379 -8.87 12.42 18.22
CA LEU A 379 -8.71 12.42 16.77
C LEU A 379 -10.06 12.37 16.04
N GLN A 380 -10.94 11.47 16.51
CA GLN A 380 -12.23 11.22 15.85
C GLN A 380 -13.33 12.18 16.29
N GLN A 381 -13.09 13.05 17.29
CA GLN A 381 -14.12 13.89 17.90
C GLN A 381 -14.85 14.80 16.88
N SER A 382 -14.14 15.25 15.84
CA SER A 382 -14.72 16.11 14.80
C SER A 382 -15.54 15.36 13.76
N GLY A 383 -15.40 14.04 13.67
CA GLY A 383 -15.92 13.20 12.58
C GLY A 383 -15.22 13.39 11.23
N LYS A 384 -14.22 14.28 11.13
CA LYS A 384 -13.53 14.57 9.85
C LYS A 384 -12.29 13.71 9.61
N VAL A 385 -11.67 13.23 10.68
CA VAL A 385 -10.46 12.42 10.64
C VAL A 385 -10.70 11.17 11.48
N LEU A 386 -10.57 10.00 10.87
CA LEU A 386 -10.67 8.72 11.58
C LEU A 386 -9.29 8.13 11.86
N GLY A 387 -9.17 7.33 12.91
CA GLY A 387 -7.90 6.73 13.34
C GLY A 387 -7.83 5.24 13.05
N THR A 388 -6.59 4.75 12.97
CA THR A 388 -6.25 3.35 12.68
C THR A 388 -5.41 2.77 13.80
N LEU A 389 -5.91 1.73 14.47
CA LEU A 389 -5.08 0.99 15.42
C LEU A 389 -4.03 0.18 14.68
N LYS A 390 -2.77 0.26 15.09
CA LYS A 390 -1.66 -0.48 14.47
C LYS A 390 -0.57 -0.87 15.48
N HIS A 391 0.20 -1.94 15.24
CA HIS A 391 0.18 -2.82 14.07
C HIS A 391 -0.30 -4.21 14.48
N PHE A 392 -1.53 -4.60 14.11
CA PHE A 392 -2.10 -5.88 14.52
C PHE A 392 -1.33 -7.03 13.85
N PRO A 393 -1.12 -8.18 14.52
CA PRO A 393 -1.50 -8.55 15.89
C PRO A 393 -0.67 -7.97 17.02
N GLY A 394 0.52 -7.42 16.75
CA GLY A 394 1.32 -6.65 17.71
C GLY A 394 2.82 -6.87 17.52
N LEU A 395 3.57 -5.78 17.34
CA LEU A 395 5.02 -5.78 17.08
C LEU A 395 5.87 -5.69 18.37
N GLY A 396 5.26 -5.81 19.55
CA GLY A 396 5.90 -5.49 20.83
C GLY A 396 7.10 -6.37 21.22
N ASP A 397 7.28 -7.53 20.58
CA ASP A 397 8.35 -8.50 20.86
C ASP A 397 8.85 -9.20 19.60
N VAL A 398 8.79 -8.49 18.47
CA VAL A 398 9.53 -8.91 17.27
C VAL A 398 10.91 -8.27 17.28
N GLY A 399 11.93 -9.06 16.91
CA GLY A 399 13.33 -8.60 16.86
C GLY A 399 13.83 -8.17 15.48
N VAL A 400 13.00 -8.26 14.44
CA VAL A 400 13.35 -7.99 13.04
C VAL A 400 12.35 -7.00 12.44
N ASP A 401 12.84 -6.09 11.60
CA ASP A 401 12.00 -5.15 10.87
C ASP A 401 11.16 -5.84 9.80
N PRO A 402 9.82 -5.69 9.80
CA PRO A 402 9.00 -6.17 8.69
C PRO A 402 9.39 -5.53 7.34
N HIS A 403 10.04 -4.35 7.34
CA HIS A 403 10.56 -3.72 6.13
C HIS A 403 11.80 -4.43 5.56
N SER A 404 12.50 -5.25 6.36
CA SER A 404 13.75 -5.93 5.96
C SER A 404 13.65 -7.47 5.95
N GLY A 405 12.51 -8.03 6.36
CA GLY A 405 12.24 -9.46 6.41
C GLY A 405 10.92 -9.77 7.09
N VAL A 406 10.54 -11.04 7.21
CA VAL A 406 9.31 -11.42 7.95
C VAL A 406 9.69 -11.73 9.41
N PRO A 407 9.36 -10.86 10.39
CA PRO A 407 9.60 -11.17 11.79
C PRO A 407 8.79 -12.37 12.26
N TYR A 408 9.29 -13.05 13.30
CA TYR A 408 8.56 -14.11 14.00
C TYR A 408 8.21 -13.63 15.40
N LEU A 409 6.96 -13.83 15.80
CA LEU A 409 6.48 -13.62 17.15
C LEU A 409 6.28 -14.98 17.82
N TYR A 410 7.04 -15.22 18.90
CA TYR A 410 7.12 -16.50 19.60
C TYR A 410 6.25 -16.59 20.86
N ARG A 411 5.45 -15.55 21.14
CA ARG A 411 4.56 -15.51 22.30
C ARG A 411 3.51 -16.62 22.23
N SER A 412 3.18 -17.19 23.39
CA SER A 412 2.05 -18.11 23.52
C SER A 412 0.72 -17.37 23.32
N LYS A 413 -0.36 -18.10 23.02
CA LYS A 413 -1.70 -17.49 22.91
C LYS A 413 -2.09 -16.73 24.18
N ASP A 414 -1.78 -17.25 25.37
CA ASP A 414 -2.04 -16.56 26.64
C ASP A 414 -1.28 -15.23 26.76
N GLN A 415 -0.03 -15.19 26.29
CA GLN A 415 0.76 -13.96 26.29
C GLN A 415 0.21 -12.93 25.29
N LEU A 416 -0.19 -13.38 24.08
CA LEU A 416 -0.84 -12.52 23.08
C LEU A 416 -2.10 -11.89 23.68
N GLU A 417 -2.97 -12.69 24.28
CA GLU A 417 -4.23 -12.27 24.92
C GLU A 417 -4.03 -11.22 26.03
N GLN A 418 -2.97 -11.37 26.83
CA GLN A 418 -2.70 -10.50 27.97
C GLN A 418 -1.92 -9.23 27.59
N ILE A 419 -1.21 -9.25 26.46
CA ILE A 419 -0.25 -8.19 26.10
C ILE A 419 -0.64 -7.55 24.77
N ASP A 420 -0.38 -8.22 23.64
CA ASP A 420 -0.51 -7.63 22.29
C ASP A 420 -1.97 -7.37 21.90
N TRP A 421 -2.83 -8.34 22.16
CA TRP A 421 -4.23 -8.32 21.76
C TRP A 421 -5.11 -7.52 22.72
N SER A 422 -4.64 -7.32 23.95
CA SER A 422 -5.42 -6.64 24.99
C SER A 422 -5.86 -5.22 24.58
N PRO A 423 -4.99 -4.35 24.04
CA PRO A 423 -5.41 -3.04 23.52
C PRO A 423 -6.46 -3.14 22.40
N TYR A 424 -6.23 -3.99 21.39
CA TYR A 424 -7.18 -4.17 20.28
C TYR A 424 -8.54 -4.63 20.78
N ARG A 425 -8.59 -5.76 21.50
CA ARG A 425 -9.84 -6.34 22.00
C ARG A 425 -10.62 -5.32 22.84
N THR A 426 -9.93 -4.60 23.71
CA THR A 426 -10.57 -3.62 24.60
C THR A 426 -11.12 -2.43 23.82
N LEU A 427 -10.33 -1.83 22.92
CA LEU A 427 -10.75 -0.65 22.16
C LEU A 427 -11.83 -0.99 21.11
N ILE A 428 -11.75 -2.16 20.47
CA ILE A 428 -12.79 -2.65 19.56
C ILE A 428 -14.11 -2.84 20.31
N ALA A 429 -14.09 -3.46 21.49
CA ALA A 429 -15.28 -3.66 22.32
C ALA A 429 -15.91 -2.33 22.81
N GLN A 430 -15.14 -1.25 22.88
CA GLN A 430 -15.66 0.10 23.20
C GLN A 430 -16.41 0.74 22.02
N GLY A 431 -16.29 0.20 20.80
CA GLY A 431 -17.10 0.58 19.64
C GLY A 431 -16.67 1.84 18.89
N ASN A 432 -15.50 2.41 19.20
CA ASN A 432 -14.99 3.65 18.57
C ASN A 432 -13.81 3.39 17.60
N VAL A 433 -13.60 2.14 17.17
CA VAL A 433 -12.52 1.79 16.23
C VAL A 433 -13.11 1.65 14.83
N HIS A 434 -12.62 2.45 13.88
CA HIS A 434 -13.07 2.42 12.49
C HIS A 434 -12.15 1.57 11.60
N THR A 435 -10.84 1.62 11.87
CA THR A 435 -9.85 0.89 11.09
C THR A 435 -8.80 0.22 11.98
N VAL A 436 -8.32 -0.93 11.53
CA VAL A 436 -7.19 -1.66 12.13
C VAL A 436 -6.22 -2.02 11.01
N MET A 437 -4.93 -1.74 11.20
CA MET A 437 -3.89 -2.12 10.27
C MET A 437 -3.23 -3.43 10.70
N VAL A 438 -3.08 -4.37 9.76
CA VAL A 438 -2.43 -5.67 9.98
C VAL A 438 -1.07 -5.71 9.31
N THR A 439 -0.01 -6.04 10.06
CA THR A 439 1.38 -6.06 9.56
C THR A 439 1.85 -7.48 9.20
N HIS A 440 3.16 -7.63 9.00
CA HIS A 440 3.78 -8.76 8.29
C HIS A 440 4.72 -9.60 9.17
N GLU A 441 4.29 -9.95 10.37
CA GLU A 441 4.96 -10.94 11.23
C GLU A 441 4.32 -12.33 11.12
N ILE A 442 5.06 -13.39 11.43
CA ILE A 442 4.53 -14.74 11.61
C ILE A 442 4.28 -14.97 13.09
N VAL A 443 3.01 -15.16 13.48
CA VAL A 443 2.63 -15.49 14.86
C VAL A 443 2.55 -17.01 15.03
N GLN A 444 3.64 -17.61 15.52
CA GLN A 444 3.77 -19.07 15.55
C GLN A 444 2.65 -19.79 16.32
N ALA A 445 2.11 -19.16 17.36
CA ALA A 445 1.04 -19.74 18.17
C ALA A 445 -0.34 -19.79 17.48
N VAL A 446 -0.51 -19.10 16.34
CA VAL A 446 -1.80 -19.00 15.63
C VAL A 446 -1.69 -19.50 14.19
N ASP A 447 -0.69 -19.00 13.45
CA ASP A 447 -0.38 -19.42 12.09
C ASP A 447 1.13 -19.36 11.89
N SER A 448 1.77 -20.52 11.88
CA SER A 448 3.21 -20.63 11.72
C SER A 448 3.67 -20.59 10.26
N THR A 449 2.76 -20.37 9.30
CA THR A 449 3.03 -20.53 7.87
C THR A 449 2.85 -19.26 7.05
N LYS A 450 1.99 -18.34 7.51
CA LYS A 450 1.70 -17.10 6.79
C LYS A 450 1.98 -15.87 7.66
N PRO A 451 2.49 -14.77 7.05
CA PRO A 451 2.46 -13.46 7.70
C PRO A 451 1.04 -13.07 8.11
N SER A 452 0.90 -12.28 9.17
CA SER A 452 -0.40 -11.95 9.77
C SER A 452 -1.40 -11.38 8.77
N SER A 453 -0.99 -10.43 7.94
CA SER A 453 -1.83 -9.81 6.90
C SER A 453 -2.27 -10.76 5.78
N LEU A 454 -1.73 -11.98 5.72
CA LEU A 454 -2.09 -13.01 4.74
C LEU A 454 -2.73 -14.24 5.42
N SER A 455 -2.92 -14.19 6.74
CA SER A 455 -3.42 -15.30 7.54
C SER A 455 -4.92 -15.14 7.84
N TYR A 456 -5.73 -16.03 7.26
CA TYR A 456 -7.17 -16.11 7.58
C TYR A 456 -7.41 -16.33 9.08
N ASN A 457 -6.55 -17.10 9.75
CA ASN A 457 -6.69 -17.40 11.17
C ASN A 457 -6.54 -16.15 12.03
N LEU A 458 -5.64 -15.23 11.67
CA LEU A 458 -5.44 -13.97 12.40
C LEU A 458 -6.47 -12.91 11.98
N VAL A 459 -6.60 -12.65 10.68
CA VAL A 459 -7.43 -11.55 10.17
C VAL A 459 -8.92 -11.87 10.35
N THR A 460 -9.39 -13.00 9.83
CA THR A 460 -10.80 -13.39 9.98
C THR A 460 -11.06 -14.11 11.30
N GLY A 461 -10.22 -15.07 11.68
CA GLY A 461 -10.42 -15.85 12.90
C GLY A 461 -10.38 -14.99 14.16
N VAL A 462 -9.25 -14.32 14.42
CA VAL A 462 -9.08 -13.51 15.63
C VAL A 462 -9.73 -12.14 15.51
N LEU A 463 -9.29 -11.31 14.55
CA LEU A 463 -9.70 -9.91 14.51
C LEU A 463 -11.18 -9.74 14.13
N ARG A 464 -11.65 -10.38 13.06
CA ARG A 464 -13.06 -10.27 12.63
C ARG A 464 -14.01 -11.01 13.57
N HIS A 465 -13.72 -12.27 13.92
CA HIS A 465 -14.66 -13.09 14.69
C HIS A 465 -14.43 -13.03 16.21
N GLU A 466 -13.24 -13.38 16.73
CA GLU A 466 -13.02 -13.41 18.18
C GLU A 466 -13.16 -12.01 18.81
N PHE A 467 -12.66 -10.95 18.16
CA PHE A 467 -12.80 -9.57 18.67
C PHE A 467 -14.06 -8.87 18.18
N GLY A 468 -14.77 -9.43 17.20
CA GLY A 468 -15.99 -8.84 16.66
C GLY A 468 -15.77 -7.52 15.90
N PHE A 469 -14.59 -7.30 15.31
CA PHE A 469 -14.28 -6.05 14.64
C PHE A 469 -15.03 -5.92 13.30
N ASN A 470 -15.97 -4.98 13.18
CA ASN A 470 -16.77 -4.79 11.96
C ASN A 470 -16.30 -3.65 11.05
N GLY A 471 -15.26 -2.90 11.44
CA GLY A 471 -14.69 -1.82 10.65
C GLY A 471 -13.78 -2.30 9.52
N VAL A 472 -13.06 -1.38 8.88
CA VAL A 472 -12.17 -1.68 7.75
C VAL A 472 -10.85 -2.25 8.26
N ILE A 473 -10.48 -3.42 7.76
CA ILE A 473 -9.14 -3.99 7.98
C ILE A 473 -8.24 -3.53 6.82
N ILE A 474 -7.13 -2.88 7.16
CA ILE A 474 -6.14 -2.36 6.22
C ILE A 474 -4.89 -3.22 6.32
N THR A 475 -4.27 -3.59 5.22
CA THR A 475 -2.93 -4.19 5.28
C THR A 475 -1.88 -3.10 5.55
N ASP A 476 -0.80 -3.46 6.22
CA ASP A 476 0.48 -2.77 6.01
C ASP A 476 0.94 -2.97 4.54
N SER A 477 1.99 -2.28 4.11
CA SER A 477 2.34 -2.23 2.69
C SER A 477 2.74 -3.60 2.13
N LEU A 478 1.90 -4.17 1.26
CA LEU A 478 2.15 -5.47 0.59
C LEU A 478 3.36 -5.47 -0.35
N THR A 479 3.94 -4.29 -0.60
CA THR A 479 5.19 -4.09 -1.34
C THR A 479 6.44 -4.03 -0.44
N MET A 480 6.31 -4.29 0.86
CA MET A 480 7.45 -4.46 1.76
C MET A 480 8.27 -5.71 1.42
N GLU A 481 9.59 -5.65 1.61
CA GLU A 481 10.51 -6.73 1.24
C GLU A 481 10.15 -8.05 1.92
N GLY A 482 9.65 -8.01 3.17
CA GLY A 482 9.19 -9.21 3.87
C GLY A 482 8.11 -9.99 3.10
N ILE A 483 7.18 -9.31 2.44
CA ILE A 483 6.15 -9.95 1.61
C ILE A 483 6.71 -10.30 0.22
N LEU A 484 7.39 -9.36 -0.43
CA LEU A 484 7.88 -9.53 -1.80
C LEU A 484 8.97 -10.60 -1.94
N ALA A 485 9.63 -10.98 -0.85
CA ALA A 485 10.56 -12.10 -0.82
C ALA A 485 9.88 -13.46 -1.11
N TYR A 486 8.57 -13.58 -0.88
CA TYR A 486 7.83 -14.85 -0.99
C TYR A 486 6.63 -14.80 -1.95
N TYR A 487 6.04 -13.63 -2.15
CA TYR A 487 4.84 -13.45 -2.94
C TYR A 487 5.02 -12.29 -3.91
N ASN A 488 4.58 -12.44 -5.16
CA ASN A 488 4.40 -11.25 -6.00
C ASN A 488 3.16 -10.45 -5.54
N GLU A 489 3.07 -9.20 -5.97
CA GLU A 489 2.00 -8.27 -5.56
C GLU A 489 0.59 -8.81 -5.82
N GLY A 490 0.36 -9.49 -6.95
CA GLY A 490 -0.92 -10.10 -7.28
C GLY A 490 -1.29 -11.26 -6.33
N GLN A 491 -0.31 -12.10 -6.00
CA GLN A 491 -0.49 -13.18 -5.03
C GLN A 491 -0.74 -12.64 -3.62
N ALA A 492 0.05 -11.66 -3.18
CA ALA A 492 -0.10 -11.01 -1.89
C ALA A 492 -1.49 -10.36 -1.75
N ALA A 493 -1.93 -9.63 -2.77
CA ALA A 493 -3.25 -9.00 -2.80
C ALA A 493 -4.39 -10.03 -2.70
N ALA A 494 -4.33 -11.11 -3.48
CA ALA A 494 -5.33 -12.17 -3.41
C ALA A 494 -5.37 -12.85 -2.02
N LEU A 495 -4.19 -13.16 -1.45
CA LEU A 495 -4.09 -13.79 -0.14
C LEU A 495 -4.59 -12.88 0.99
N ALA A 496 -4.35 -11.57 0.92
CA ALA A 496 -4.88 -10.60 1.90
C ALA A 496 -6.41 -10.53 1.84
N VAL A 497 -6.99 -10.45 0.63
CA VAL A 497 -8.46 -10.45 0.48
C VAL A 497 -9.09 -11.75 0.97
N GLU A 498 -8.45 -12.89 0.67
CA GLU A 498 -8.83 -14.20 1.20
C GLU A 498 -8.75 -14.23 2.73
N ALA A 499 -7.69 -13.66 3.32
CA ALA A 499 -7.50 -13.61 4.77
C ALA A 499 -8.57 -12.79 5.49
N GLY A 500 -9.10 -11.75 4.85
CA GLY A 500 -10.18 -10.92 5.39
C GLY A 500 -9.89 -9.42 5.39
N ASP A 501 -8.80 -8.98 4.76
CA ASP A 501 -8.45 -7.57 4.59
C ASP A 501 -9.37 -6.89 3.58
N ASP A 502 -9.70 -5.63 3.84
CA ASP A 502 -10.65 -4.84 3.05
C ASP A 502 -9.95 -3.80 2.16
N LEU A 503 -8.88 -3.17 2.67
CA LEU A 503 -8.16 -2.10 2.00
C LEU A 503 -6.66 -2.44 1.92
N LEU A 504 -6.15 -2.61 0.70
CA LEU A 504 -4.82 -3.14 0.43
C LEU A 504 -3.83 -2.00 0.16
N MET A 505 -2.83 -1.86 1.02
CA MET A 505 -1.77 -0.87 0.87
C MET A 505 -0.62 -1.42 0.02
N GLY A 506 -0.06 -0.59 -0.86
CA GLY A 506 1.31 -0.80 -1.36
C GLY A 506 1.56 -0.43 -2.81
N ALA A 507 0.54 -0.39 -3.66
CA ALA A 507 0.70 -0.01 -5.06
C ALA A 507 1.14 1.46 -5.19
N SER A 508 2.15 1.71 -6.01
CA SER A 508 2.74 3.04 -6.23
C SER A 508 2.60 3.54 -7.68
N THR A 509 2.29 2.63 -8.60
CA THR A 509 2.07 2.91 -10.01
C THR A 509 0.77 2.29 -10.54
N PRO A 510 0.23 2.77 -11.67
CA PRO A 510 -0.87 2.11 -12.37
C PRO A 510 -0.64 0.62 -12.67
N SER A 511 0.62 0.23 -12.92
CA SER A 511 0.97 -1.16 -13.23
C SER A 511 0.87 -2.05 -11.99
N ASP A 512 1.25 -1.52 -10.81
CA ASP A 512 1.16 -2.22 -9.53
C ASP A 512 -0.32 -2.48 -9.22
N VAL A 513 -1.17 -1.44 -9.37
CA VAL A 513 -2.63 -1.55 -9.19
C VAL A 513 -3.23 -2.61 -10.11
N ALA A 514 -2.85 -2.59 -11.40
CA ALA A 514 -3.30 -3.58 -12.36
C ALA A 514 -2.90 -5.02 -11.96
N THR A 515 -1.67 -5.19 -11.47
CA THR A 515 -1.13 -6.48 -11.04
C THR A 515 -1.88 -7.03 -9.83
N MET A 516 -2.11 -6.19 -8.81
CA MET A 516 -2.88 -6.55 -7.63
C MET A 516 -4.32 -6.93 -7.98
N ILE A 517 -5.01 -6.11 -8.77
CA ILE A 517 -6.38 -6.38 -9.23
C ILE A 517 -6.45 -7.68 -10.04
N GLN A 518 -5.47 -7.92 -10.92
CA GLN A 518 -5.44 -9.14 -11.74
C GLN A 518 -5.26 -10.40 -10.89
N GLY A 519 -4.43 -10.34 -9.83
CA GLY A 519 -4.28 -11.44 -8.88
C GLY A 519 -5.60 -11.76 -8.15
N ILE A 520 -6.32 -10.73 -7.70
CA ILE A 520 -7.64 -10.91 -7.07
C ILE A 520 -8.64 -11.52 -8.05
N LYS A 521 -8.70 -11.03 -9.29
CA LYS A 521 -9.58 -11.59 -10.33
C LYS A 521 -9.28 -13.07 -10.59
N GLN A 522 -8.01 -13.46 -10.67
CA GLN A 522 -7.64 -14.88 -10.85
C GLN A 522 -8.09 -15.76 -9.68
N ALA A 523 -7.99 -15.25 -8.44
CA ALA A 523 -8.48 -15.95 -7.26
C ALA A 523 -10.02 -16.01 -7.21
N MET A 524 -10.72 -15.03 -7.79
CA MET A 524 -12.18 -15.11 -7.97
C MET A 524 -12.55 -16.14 -9.03
N ASP A 525 -11.86 -16.14 -10.17
CA ASP A 525 -12.10 -17.09 -11.28
C ASP A 525 -11.85 -18.55 -10.86
N SER A 526 -10.92 -18.77 -9.94
CA SER A 526 -10.65 -20.10 -9.35
C SER A 526 -11.64 -20.50 -8.25
N GLY A 527 -12.50 -19.58 -7.81
CA GLY A 527 -13.43 -19.78 -6.69
C GLY A 527 -12.81 -19.65 -5.30
N GLN A 528 -11.54 -19.25 -5.19
CA GLN A 528 -10.86 -18.98 -3.92
C GLN A 528 -11.47 -17.76 -3.20
N ILE A 529 -11.87 -16.74 -3.95
CA ILE A 529 -12.52 -15.53 -3.41
C ILE A 529 -13.93 -15.41 -4.00
N SER A 530 -14.93 -15.25 -3.13
CA SER A 530 -16.32 -15.04 -3.58
C SER A 530 -16.59 -13.57 -3.93
N GLN A 531 -17.56 -13.32 -4.81
CA GLN A 531 -18.07 -11.96 -5.06
C GLN A 531 -18.60 -11.31 -3.76
N GLN A 532 -19.24 -12.09 -2.89
CA GLN A 532 -19.75 -11.59 -1.61
C GLN A 532 -18.62 -11.05 -0.72
N ARG A 533 -17.46 -11.72 -0.69
CA ARG A 533 -16.28 -11.26 0.07
C ARG A 533 -15.85 -9.86 -0.37
N ILE A 534 -15.82 -9.60 -1.69
CA ILE A 534 -15.51 -8.30 -2.27
C ILE A 534 -16.57 -7.26 -1.89
N ASP A 535 -17.85 -7.62 -2.06
CA ASP A 535 -18.97 -6.71 -1.75
C ASP A 535 -18.96 -6.29 -0.28
N ASP A 536 -18.67 -7.22 0.65
CA ASP A 536 -18.58 -6.93 2.07
C ASP A 536 -17.42 -5.98 2.41
N SER A 537 -16.26 -6.13 1.77
CA SER A 537 -15.16 -5.16 1.93
C SER A 537 -15.54 -3.78 1.44
N VAL A 538 -16.12 -3.69 0.24
CA VAL A 538 -16.51 -2.40 -0.34
C VAL A 538 -17.59 -1.74 0.50
N ARG A 539 -18.56 -2.48 1.05
CA ARG A 539 -19.53 -1.93 2.01
C ARG A 539 -18.85 -1.27 3.20
N ARG A 540 -17.85 -1.92 3.82
CA ARG A 540 -17.11 -1.36 4.96
C ARG A 540 -16.32 -0.12 4.56
N ILE A 541 -15.67 -0.14 3.39
CA ILE A 541 -14.91 1.01 2.89
C ILE A 541 -15.83 2.20 2.59
N LEU A 542 -17.00 1.98 1.99
CA LEU A 542 -17.97 3.05 1.75
C LEU A 542 -18.60 3.55 3.05
N MET A 543 -18.82 2.67 4.05
CA MET A 543 -19.26 3.09 5.38
C MET A 543 -18.20 3.95 6.08
N LEU A 544 -16.93 3.56 6.01
CA LEU A 544 -15.82 4.37 6.50
C LEU A 544 -15.83 5.79 5.89
N LYS A 545 -16.07 5.89 4.58
CA LYS A 545 -16.18 7.18 3.87
C LYS A 545 -17.44 7.96 4.27
N TYR A 546 -18.55 7.28 4.57
CA TYR A 546 -19.74 7.90 5.14
C TYR A 546 -19.44 8.48 6.54
N ASP A 547 -18.78 7.71 7.41
CA ASP A 547 -18.44 8.12 8.78
C ASP A 547 -17.49 9.32 8.81
N MET A 548 -16.61 9.46 7.81
CA MET A 548 -15.76 10.65 7.58
C MET A 548 -16.53 11.87 7.02
N GLY A 549 -17.82 11.72 6.71
CA GLY A 549 -18.65 12.74 6.07
C GLY A 549 -18.37 12.96 4.58
N LEU A 550 -17.63 12.06 3.92
CA LEU A 550 -17.30 12.17 2.49
C LEU A 550 -18.45 11.76 1.58
N LEU A 551 -19.33 10.87 2.07
CA LEU A 551 -20.48 10.37 1.34
C LEU A 551 -21.79 10.79 2.03
N PRO A 552 -22.23 12.05 1.93
CA PRO A 552 -23.47 12.48 2.56
C PRO A 552 -24.68 11.75 1.97
N LEU A 553 -25.70 11.50 2.81
CA LEU A 553 -26.97 10.95 2.34
C LEU A 553 -27.62 11.89 1.33
N PRO A 554 -28.20 11.37 0.23
CA PRO A 554 -28.99 12.17 -0.69
C PRO A 554 -30.18 12.80 0.03
N THR A 555 -30.39 14.11 -0.17
CA THR A 555 -31.54 14.87 0.33
C THR A 555 -32.74 14.78 -0.58
#